data_AF-X1NIJ5-F1
#
_entry.id   AF-X1NIJ5-F1
#
_cell.length_a   1.000
_cell.length_b   1.000
_cell.length_c   1.000
_cell.angle_alpha   90.00
_cell.angle_beta   90.00
_cell.angle_gamma   90.00
#
_symmetry.space_group_name_H-M   'P 1'
#
loop_
_entity.id
_entity.type
_entity.pdbx_description
1 polymer ?
#
loop_
_entity_poly.entity_id
_entity_poly.type
_entity_poly.pdbx_seq_one_letter_code
_entity_poly.pdbx_strand_id
1 'polypeptide(L)'
;MELRPQRGGFLRPFGCGWFIREFLLDHGPNESPSIDPEVGAPQADIFYHYKQALRKATALDRAPRFEEKKAQREKRAINPG
;
A
#
# COMPACT_ATOMS: atom_id res chain seq x y z
N MET A 1 4.27 -19.65 -20.83
CA MET A 1 3.09 -19.68 -19.93
C MET A 1 3.36 -18.72 -18.80
N GLU A 2 2.48 -17.73 -18.59
CA GLU A 2 2.69 -16.70 -17.57
C GLU A 2 2.17 -17.17 -16.20
N LEU A 3 3.07 -17.29 -15.22
CA LEU A 3 2.77 -17.70 -13.84
C LEU A 3 2.10 -16.57 -13.06
N ARG A 4 0.90 -16.16 -13.46
CA ARG A 4 0.12 -15.16 -12.73
C ARG A 4 -1.24 -15.75 -12.35
N PRO A 5 -1.72 -15.57 -11.10
CA PRO A 5 -3.02 -16.11 -10.69
C PRO A 5 -4.17 -15.46 -11.48
N GLN A 6 -5.16 -16.25 -11.89
CA GLN A 6 -6.33 -15.78 -12.66
C GLN A 6 -7.26 -14.86 -11.86
N ARG A 7 -7.24 -14.94 -10.52
CA ARG A 7 -7.98 -14.08 -9.59
C ARG A 7 -7.14 -13.88 -8.32
N GLY A 8 -7.12 -12.65 -7.80
CA GLY A 8 -6.47 -12.34 -6.53
C GLY A 8 -4.94 -12.46 -6.59
N GLY A 9 -4.29 -11.51 -7.27
CA GLY A 9 -2.90 -11.20 -6.98
C GLY A 9 -2.81 -10.33 -5.73
N PHE A 10 -1.66 -10.36 -5.03
CA PHE A 10 -1.38 -9.39 -3.98
C PHE A 10 -1.39 -7.99 -4.63
N LEU A 11 -2.49 -7.26 -4.51
CA LEU A 11 -2.56 -5.88 -4.99
C LEU A 11 -1.54 -5.11 -4.17
N ARG A 12 -0.38 -4.83 -4.75
CA ARG A 12 0.63 -4.01 -4.12
C ARG A 12 0.34 -2.57 -4.52
N PRO A 13 -0.13 -1.72 -3.60
CA PRO A 13 -0.42 -0.32 -3.91
C PRO A 13 0.83 0.45 -4.39
N PHE A 14 2.03 -0.08 -4.16
CA PHE A 14 3.30 0.45 -4.65
C PHE A 14 4.36 -0.66 -4.74
N GLY A 15 5.44 -0.40 -5.49
CA GLY A 15 6.53 -1.36 -5.71
C GLY A 15 7.54 -1.42 -4.56
N CYS A 16 8.11 -2.60 -4.32
CA CYS A 16 9.15 -2.83 -3.30
C CYS A 16 10.42 -2.00 -3.56
N GLY A 17 10.97 -2.05 -4.78
CA GLY A 17 12.20 -1.32 -5.11
C GLY A 17 12.05 0.20 -5.03
N TRP A 18 10.88 0.73 -5.44
CA TRP A 18 10.56 2.14 -5.26
C TRP A 18 10.51 2.51 -3.77
N PHE A 19 9.81 1.72 -2.94
CA PHE A 19 9.73 1.98 -1.51
C PHE A 19 11.12 2.01 -0.86
N ILE A 20 11.98 1.03 -1.15
CA ILE A 20 13.33 0.96 -0.58
C ILE A 20 14.15 2.20 -0.98
N ARG A 21 14.08 2.62 -2.25
CA ARG A 21 14.77 3.82 -2.72
C ARG A 21 14.30 5.06 -1.98
N GLU A 22 13.00 5.31 -1.93
CA GLU A 22 12.45 6.51 -1.29
C GLU A 22 12.71 6.51 0.23
N PHE A 23 12.67 5.33 0.86
CA PHE A 23 12.97 5.18 2.28
C PHE A 23 14.45 5.52 2.57
N LEU A 24 15.37 4.99 1.76
CA LEU A 24 16.81 5.27 1.92
C LEU A 24 17.21 6.71 1.59
N LEU A 25 16.37 7.44 0.84
CA LEU A 25 16.56 8.85 0.53
C LEU A 25 15.85 9.80 1.51
N ASP A 26 15.29 9.28 2.62
CA ASP A 26 14.56 10.05 3.62
C ASP A 26 13.30 10.78 3.08
N HIS A 27 12.69 10.24 2.02
CA HIS A 27 11.46 10.83 1.46
C HIS A 27 10.18 10.41 2.22
N GLY A 28 10.30 9.58 3.27
CA GLY A 28 9.18 9.13 4.10
C GLY A 28 8.03 8.45 3.34
N PRO A 29 8.28 7.47 2.45
CA PRO A 29 7.23 6.87 1.62
C PRO A 29 6.13 6.24 2.48
N ASN A 30 4.86 6.53 2.17
CA ASN A 30 3.68 6.00 2.86
C ASN A 30 3.74 6.21 4.40
N GLU A 31 4.17 7.39 4.83
CA GLU A 31 4.27 7.77 6.25
C GLU A 31 5.22 6.86 7.04
N SER A 32 6.23 6.31 6.36
CA SER A 32 7.33 5.64 7.05
C SER A 32 8.21 6.66 7.79
N PRO A 33 8.91 6.23 8.85
CA PRO A 33 9.79 7.12 9.59
C PRO A 33 10.89 7.70 8.72
N SER A 34 11.31 8.91 9.09
CA SER A 34 12.52 9.53 8.57
C SER A 34 13.76 8.74 9.02
N ILE A 35 14.77 8.69 8.17
CA ILE A 35 16.07 8.08 8.45
C ILE A 35 17.20 9.01 8.00
N ASP A 36 18.41 8.80 8.50
CA ASP A 36 19.60 9.46 7.96
C ASP A 36 20.08 8.74 6.69
N PRO A 37 20.04 9.38 5.50
CA PRO A 37 20.48 8.75 4.25
C PRO A 37 21.96 8.34 4.23
N GLU A 38 22.81 9.04 5.00
CA GLU A 38 24.26 8.78 5.03
C GLU A 38 24.59 7.52 5.85
N VAL A 39 23.70 7.16 6.78
CA VAL A 39 23.82 5.95 7.62
C VAL A 39 23.01 4.79 7.03
N GLY A 40 21.85 5.08 6.46
CA GLY A 40 20.89 4.10 5.98
C GLY A 40 20.13 3.39 7.11
N ALA A 41 19.60 2.21 6.81
CA ALA A 41 18.84 1.42 7.78
C ALA A 41 19.11 -0.09 7.62
N PRO A 42 19.04 -0.88 8.71
CA PRO A 42 19.06 -2.33 8.62
C PRO A 42 17.97 -2.87 7.68
N GLN A 43 18.29 -3.90 6.91
CA GLN A 43 17.34 -4.52 5.98
C GLN A 43 16.05 -5.00 6.67
N ALA A 44 16.14 -5.47 7.91
CA ALA A 44 14.99 -5.89 8.71
C ALA A 44 14.02 -4.74 8.97
N ASP A 45 14.53 -3.54 9.24
CA ASP A 45 13.73 -2.34 9.53
C ASP A 45 13.05 -1.84 8.25
N ILE A 46 13.79 -1.81 7.13
CA ILE A 46 13.24 -1.47 5.82
C ILE A 46 12.08 -2.41 5.48
N PHE A 47 12.24 -3.72 5.71
CA PHE A 47 11.17 -4.69 5.46
C PHE A 47 10.00 -4.56 6.43
N TYR A 48 10.25 -4.21 7.69
CA TYR A 48 9.21 -3.94 8.65
C TYR A 48 8.33 -2.76 8.19
N HIS A 49 8.94 -1.62 7.85
CA HIS A 49 8.22 -0.44 7.37
C HIS A 49 7.50 -0.67 6.05
N TYR A 50 8.13 -1.39 5.11
CA TYR A 50 7.48 -1.77 3.85
C TYR A 50 6.20 -2.59 4.08
N LYS A 51 6.25 -3.60 4.95
CA LYS A 51 5.07 -4.42 5.26
C LYS A 51 3.98 -3.60 5.98
N GLN A 52 4.36 -2.71 6.89
CA GLN A 52 3.41 -1.82 7.57
C GLN A 52 2.71 -0.89 6.57
N ALA A 53 3.48 -0.27 5.67
CA ALA A 53 2.94 0.59 4.62
C ALA A 53 1.97 -0.17 3.71
N LEU A 54 2.33 -1.39 3.28
CA LEU A 54 1.43 -2.23 2.48
C LEU A 54 0.12 -2.55 3.21
N ARG A 55 0.19 -2.88 4.51
CA ARG A 55 -1.00 -3.16 5.33
C ARG A 55 -1.90 -1.93 5.42
N LYS A 56 -1.33 -0.74 5.66
CA LYS A 56 -2.07 0.52 5.76
C LYS A 56 -2.74 0.87 4.44
N ALA A 57 -1.99 0.87 3.36
CA ALA A 57 -2.53 1.17 2.02
C ALA A 57 -3.59 0.14 1.59
N THR A 58 -3.43 -1.14 1.95
CA THR A 58 -4.45 -2.17 1.71
C THR A 58 -5.72 -1.95 2.53
N ALA A 59 -5.60 -1.52 3.79
CA ALA A 59 -6.75 -1.20 4.63
C ALA A 59 -7.52 0.00 4.05
N LEU A 60 -6.80 1.04 3.62
CA LEU A 60 -7.37 2.22 2.98
C LEU A 60 -8.06 1.92 1.64
N ASP A 61 -7.49 1.07 0.78
CA ASP A 61 -8.12 0.66 -0.50
C ASP A 61 -9.32 -0.28 -0.30
N ARG A 62 -9.34 -1.07 0.79
CA ARG A 62 -10.48 -1.95 1.10
C ARG A 62 -11.69 -1.20 1.63
N ALA A 63 -11.51 -0.10 2.37
CA ALA A 63 -12.60 0.70 2.91
C ALA A 63 -13.61 1.18 1.83
N PRO A 64 -13.21 1.84 0.74
CA PRO A 64 -14.13 2.27 -0.31
C PRO A 64 -14.73 1.08 -1.07
N ARG A 65 -14.00 -0.01 -1.29
CA ARG A 65 -14.56 -1.21 -1.96
C ARG A 65 -15.65 -1.89 -1.15
N PHE A 66 -15.62 -1.82 0.17
CA PHE A 66 -16.70 -2.32 1.01
C PHE A 66 -17.93 -1.41 0.92
N GLU A 67 -17.74 -0.09 0.97
CA GLU A 67 -18.83 0.87 0.81
C GLU A 67 -19.46 0.84 -0.58
N GLU A 68 -18.67 0.74 -1.66
CA GLU A 68 -19.15 0.57 -3.03
C GLU A 68 -19.97 -0.72 -3.19
N LYS A 69 -19.46 -1.85 -2.67
CA LYS A 69 -20.21 -3.11 -2.68
C LYS A 69 -21.49 -3.04 -1.86
N LYS A 70 -21.47 -2.32 -0.73
CA LYS A 70 -22.65 -2.11 0.11
C LYS A 70 -23.67 -1.23 -0.61
N ALA A 71 -23.27 -0.11 -1.19
CA ALA A 71 -24.11 0.78 -1.98
C ALA A 71 -24.73 0.06 -3.20
N GLN A 72 -23.95 -0.77 -3.90
CA GLN A 72 -24.45 -1.57 -5.03
C GLN A 72 -25.46 -2.63 -4.59
N ARG A 73 -25.27 -3.26 -3.42
CA ARG A 73 -26.24 -4.18 -2.82
C ARG A 73 -27.51 -3.48 -2.32
N GLU A 74 -27.40 -2.25 -1.83
CA GLU A 74 -28.50 -1.46 -1.29
C GLU A 74 -29.29 -0.67 -2.36
N LYS A 75 -28.86 -0.70 -3.64
CA LYS A 75 -29.49 0.05 -4.77
C LYS A 75 -29.75 1.54 -4.47
N ARG A 76 -28.95 2.15 -3.58
CA ARG A 76 -29.04 3.59 -3.33
C ARG A 76 -28.22 4.33 -4.37
N ALA A 77 -28.83 5.31 -5.03
CA ALA A 77 -28.11 6.25 -5.87
C ALA A 77 -27.14 7.06 -4.99
N ILE A 78 -25.84 6.88 -5.19
CA ILE A 78 -24.83 7.73 -4.57
C ILE A 78 -24.93 9.07 -5.30
N ASN A 79 -25.58 10.05 -4.66
CA ASN A 79 -25.65 11.41 -5.14
C ASN A 79 -24.45 12.18 -4.56
N PRO A 80 -23.46 12.58 -5.37
CA PRO A 80 -22.39 13.43 -4.90
C PRO A 80 -22.94 14.86 -4.86
N GLY A 81 -23.29 15.31 -3.66
CA GLY A 81 -23.49 16.73 -3.37
C GLY A 81 -22.16 17.44 -3.23
#